data_AF-A0AAI9TBD2-F1
#
_entry.id   AF-A0AAI9TBD2-F1
#
_cell.length_a   1.000
_cell.length_b   1.000
_cell.length_c   1.000
_cell.angle_alpha   90.00
_cell.angle_beta   90.00
_cell.angle_gamma   90.00
#
_symmetry.space_group_name_H-M   'P 1'
#
loop_
_entity.id
_entity.type
_entity.pdbx_description
1 polymer ?
#
loop_
_entity_poly.entity_id
_entity_poly.type
_entity_poly.pdbx_seq_one_letter_code
_entity_poly.pdbx_strand_id
1 'polypeptide(L)'
;APMHSPQPPVSPYPAGPYPPPAGQYTNPEEDQRIRERTQARDQAAAAQAAAQAGPGQQPMRIRSDYVPRAQARRQQAQMAICPYCNQKVPSNELDEHIRIELLDPRWKEQRAKAEARSATTNLSTVDVVNNLKRLASQRSDVFDPSPLDPEEEARRKRLATGLEGSAGPQHPNAAVQNPNPQSTNIEDQLKHIHQLAKK
;
A
#
# COMPACT_ATOMS: atom_id res chain seq x y z
N ALA A 1 -28.87 -3.29 71.78
CA ALA A 1 -28.16 -4.17 70.85
C ALA A 1 -27.37 -5.21 71.63
N PRO A 2 -27.47 -6.51 71.29
CA PRO A 2 -26.50 -7.55 71.70
C PRO A 2 -25.35 -7.64 70.65
N MET A 3 -24.09 -8.06 70.87
CA MET A 3 -23.32 -8.73 71.96
C MET A 3 -22.77 -10.11 71.50
N HIS A 4 -21.46 -10.31 71.76
CA HIS A 4 -20.65 -11.56 71.67
C HIS A 4 -19.87 -11.91 70.37
N SER A 5 -18.67 -12.49 70.61
CA SER A 5 -17.67 -13.13 69.72
C SER A 5 -17.43 -14.58 70.26
N PRO A 6 -16.49 -15.47 69.80
CA PRO A 6 -15.38 -15.37 68.82
C PRO A 6 -15.27 -16.58 67.82
N GLN A 7 -14.05 -16.98 67.40
CA GLN A 7 -13.65 -18.08 66.45
C GLN A 7 -12.68 -19.10 67.15
N PRO A 8 -12.00 -20.14 66.57
CA PRO A 8 -11.69 -20.60 65.17
C PRO A 8 -12.06 -22.13 64.97
N PRO A 9 -11.30 -23.16 64.43
CA PRO A 9 -10.01 -23.26 63.66
C PRO A 9 -9.82 -24.36 62.54
N VAL A 10 -8.81 -24.13 61.66
CA VAL A 10 -7.81 -25.00 60.93
C VAL A 10 -8.07 -26.40 60.27
N SER A 11 -7.72 -26.51 58.95
CA SER A 11 -6.89 -27.53 58.20
C SER A 11 -7.11 -29.08 58.29
N PRO A 12 -6.48 -29.98 57.45
CA PRO A 12 -5.53 -29.82 56.31
C PRO A 12 -5.80 -30.68 55.02
N TYR A 13 -4.78 -30.78 54.15
CA TYR A 13 -4.53 -31.60 52.91
C TYR A 13 -4.71 -33.14 53.02
N PRO A 14 -4.73 -33.98 51.93
CA PRO A 14 -3.94 -33.87 50.67
C PRO A 14 -4.61 -34.26 49.32
N ALA A 15 -3.81 -34.19 48.23
CA ALA A 15 -4.19 -34.49 46.85
C ALA A 15 -3.73 -35.89 46.37
N GLY A 16 -4.39 -36.43 45.33
CA GLY A 16 -4.02 -37.67 44.66
C GLY A 16 -3.92 -37.52 43.13
N PRO A 17 -3.23 -38.43 42.40
CA PRO A 17 -2.98 -38.29 40.96
C PRO A 17 -4.24 -38.53 40.09
N TYR A 18 -4.38 -37.76 39.00
CA TYR A 18 -5.32 -38.07 37.93
C TYR A 18 -4.83 -39.26 37.09
N PRO A 19 -5.72 -40.17 36.64
CA PRO A 19 -5.38 -41.17 35.64
C PRO A 19 -5.13 -40.50 34.27
N PRO A 20 -4.18 -40.99 33.45
CA PRO A 20 -4.03 -40.53 32.07
C PRO A 20 -5.26 -40.92 31.23
N PRO A 21 -5.57 -40.16 30.15
CA PRO A 21 -6.68 -40.49 29.27
C PRO A 21 -6.49 -41.85 28.58
N ALA A 22 -7.61 -42.47 28.21
CA ALA A 22 -7.66 -43.82 27.65
C ALA A 22 -6.76 -43.99 26.42
N GLY A 23 -6.20 -45.19 26.27
CA GLY A 23 -5.09 -45.47 25.37
C GLY A 23 -5.35 -45.10 23.91
N GLN A 24 -4.37 -44.41 23.32
CA GLN A 24 -4.25 -44.28 21.87
C GLN A 24 -3.99 -45.68 21.29
N TYR A 25 -5.03 -46.33 20.75
CA TYR A 25 -4.84 -47.40 19.79
C TYR A 25 -4.33 -46.78 18.47
N THR A 26 -3.06 -46.38 18.46
CA THR A 26 -2.36 -46.05 17.21
C THR A 26 -2.24 -47.35 16.41
N ASN A 27 -3.19 -47.60 15.51
CA ASN A 27 -3.04 -48.72 14.58
C ASN A 27 -1.73 -48.49 13.81
N PRO A 28 -0.75 -49.42 13.84
CA PRO A 28 0.51 -49.26 13.13
C PRO A 28 0.31 -49.04 11.62
N GLU A 29 -0.81 -49.47 11.04
CA GLU A 29 -1.20 -49.21 9.65
C GLU A 29 -1.54 -47.72 9.40
N GLU A 30 -2.22 -47.05 10.35
CA GLU A 30 -2.58 -45.64 10.20
C GLU A 30 -1.36 -44.73 10.34
N ASP A 31 -0.47 -45.03 11.29
CA ASP A 31 0.77 -44.26 11.49
C ASP A 31 1.69 -44.37 10.25
N GLN A 32 1.76 -45.55 9.61
CA GLN A 32 2.43 -45.72 8.31
C GLN A 32 1.82 -44.82 7.22
N ARG A 33 0.48 -44.77 7.10
CA ARG A 33 -0.20 -43.93 6.10
C ARG A 33 -0.05 -42.42 6.36
N ILE A 34 0.12 -42.02 7.62
CA ILE A 34 0.44 -40.63 7.99
C ILE A 34 1.88 -40.28 7.57
N ARG A 35 2.85 -41.17 7.83
CA ARG A 35 4.24 -41.01 7.39
C ARG A 35 4.35 -40.93 5.87
N GLU A 36 3.69 -41.84 5.15
CA GLU A 36 3.66 -41.90 3.68
C GLU A 36 3.09 -40.61 3.08
N ARG A 37 1.94 -40.14 3.58
CA ARG A 37 1.32 -38.87 3.15
C ARG A 37 2.25 -37.67 3.37
N THR A 38 2.98 -37.66 4.49
CA THR A 38 3.93 -36.59 4.83
C THR A 38 5.12 -36.60 3.86
N GLN A 39 5.73 -37.77 3.65
CA GLN A 39 6.83 -37.95 2.69
C GLN A 39 6.43 -37.58 1.26
N ALA A 40 5.22 -37.94 0.82
CA ALA A 40 4.71 -37.58 -0.50
C ALA A 40 4.54 -36.06 -0.66
N ARG A 41 4.05 -35.36 0.38
CA ARG A 41 3.93 -33.90 0.35
C ARG A 41 5.30 -33.22 0.34
N ASP A 42 6.24 -33.72 1.11
CA ASP A 42 7.57 -33.12 1.23
C ASP A 42 8.42 -33.38 -0.03
N GLN A 43 8.25 -34.54 -0.69
CA GLN A 43 8.78 -34.81 -2.03
C GLN A 43 8.17 -33.89 -3.09
N ALA A 44 6.85 -33.66 -3.06
CA ALA A 44 6.19 -32.72 -3.98
C ALA A 44 6.69 -31.27 -3.78
N ALA A 45 6.90 -30.84 -2.53
CA ALA A 45 7.47 -29.54 -2.22
C ALA A 45 8.93 -29.41 -2.69
N ALA A 46 9.74 -30.46 -2.50
CA ALA A 46 11.12 -30.51 -2.99
C ALA A 46 11.19 -30.46 -4.53
N ALA A 47 10.29 -31.17 -5.23
CA ALA A 47 10.19 -31.14 -6.68
C ALA A 47 9.77 -29.75 -7.20
N GLN A 48 8.83 -29.07 -6.54
CA GLN A 48 8.44 -27.70 -6.87
C GLN A 48 9.58 -26.70 -6.63
N ALA A 49 10.30 -26.82 -5.51
CA ALA A 49 11.47 -25.99 -5.23
C ALA A 49 12.60 -26.20 -6.27
N ALA A 50 12.85 -27.45 -6.68
CA ALA A 50 13.82 -27.77 -7.72
C ALA A 50 13.39 -27.27 -9.11
N ALA A 51 12.10 -27.30 -9.43
CA ALA A 51 11.58 -26.74 -10.68
C ALA A 51 11.64 -25.20 -10.71
N GLN A 52 11.44 -24.54 -9.57
CA GLN A 52 11.57 -23.08 -9.44
C GLN A 52 13.04 -22.63 -9.48
N ALA A 53 13.96 -23.46 -8.97
CA ALA A 53 15.41 -23.26 -9.02
C ALA A 53 15.99 -23.67 -10.39
N GLY A 54 15.65 -22.90 -11.43
CA GLY A 54 16.08 -23.17 -12.81
C GLY A 54 17.60 -23.41 -12.95
N PRO A 55 18.03 -24.36 -13.80
CA PRO A 55 19.39 -24.89 -13.80
C PRO A 55 20.43 -23.81 -14.09
N GLY A 56 21.34 -23.60 -13.13
CA GLY A 56 22.45 -22.64 -13.20
C GLY A 56 22.31 -21.42 -12.28
N GLN A 57 21.15 -21.17 -11.66
CA GLN A 57 20.98 -20.06 -10.72
C GLN A 57 21.61 -20.36 -9.36
N GLN A 58 22.89 -19.99 -9.20
CA GLN A 58 23.57 -19.93 -7.90
C GLN A 58 22.84 -18.95 -6.96
N PRO A 59 22.78 -19.21 -5.64
CA PRO A 59 22.03 -18.38 -4.69
C PRO A 59 22.58 -16.95 -4.61
N MET A 60 21.92 -16.02 -5.31
CA MET A 60 22.35 -14.62 -5.42
C MET A 60 22.22 -13.87 -4.09
N ARG A 61 23.32 -13.27 -3.64
CA ARG A 61 23.38 -12.47 -2.41
C ARG A 61 22.86 -11.05 -2.66
N ILE A 62 21.54 -10.91 -2.69
CA ILE A 62 20.84 -9.62 -2.78
C ILE A 62 21.24 -8.76 -1.56
N ARG A 63 21.63 -7.51 -1.79
CA ARG A 63 21.84 -6.51 -0.72
C ARG A 63 20.53 -5.77 -0.45
N SER A 64 20.05 -5.84 0.79
CA SER A 64 18.90 -5.06 1.28
C SER A 64 19.11 -3.56 1.18
N ASP A 65 20.36 -3.11 1.34
CA ASP A 65 20.70 -1.71 1.64
C ASP A 65 21.19 -0.95 0.38
N TYR A 66 20.79 -1.41 -0.81
CA TYR A 66 21.25 -0.83 -2.08
C TYR A 66 20.60 0.52 -2.39
N VAL A 67 21.32 1.61 -2.08
CA VAL A 67 20.98 2.97 -2.55
C VAL A 67 21.43 3.13 -4.01
N PRO A 68 20.53 3.46 -4.95
CA PRO A 68 20.89 3.69 -6.35
C PRO A 68 21.94 4.81 -6.49
N ARG A 69 22.93 4.62 -7.38
CA ARG A 69 24.11 5.51 -7.50
C ARG A 69 23.76 6.99 -7.77
N ALA A 70 22.65 7.26 -8.46
CA ALA A 70 22.13 8.61 -8.67
C ALA A 70 21.60 9.25 -7.38
N GLN A 71 20.95 8.47 -6.52
CA GLN A 71 20.40 8.91 -5.24
C GLN A 71 21.51 9.12 -4.20
N ALA A 72 22.53 8.25 -4.19
CA ALA A 72 23.74 8.43 -3.39
C ALA A 72 24.53 9.70 -3.78
N ARG A 73 24.72 9.96 -5.09
CA ARG A 73 25.27 11.24 -5.60
C ARG A 73 24.51 12.45 -5.05
N ARG A 74 23.17 12.39 -5.06
CA ARG A 74 22.28 13.48 -4.63
C ARG A 74 22.29 13.73 -3.11
N GLN A 75 22.57 12.70 -2.31
CA GLN A 75 22.75 12.80 -0.86
C GLN A 75 24.12 13.38 -0.45
N GLN A 76 25.13 13.26 -1.31
CA GLN A 76 26.48 13.79 -1.07
C GLN A 76 26.71 15.21 -1.65
N ALA A 77 25.74 15.76 -2.37
CA ALA A 77 25.81 17.13 -2.87
C ALA A 77 25.63 18.14 -1.72
N GLN A 78 26.66 18.93 -1.43
CA GLN A 78 26.58 19.98 -0.43
C GLN A 78 25.55 21.03 -0.85
N MET A 79 24.60 21.36 0.02
CA MET A 79 23.51 22.29 -0.31
C MET A 79 23.89 23.73 0.05
N ALA A 80 23.77 24.63 -0.92
CA ALA A 80 23.93 26.07 -0.73
C ALA A 80 22.57 26.79 -0.80
N ILE A 81 22.53 28.06 -0.40
CA ILE A 81 21.34 28.92 -0.50
C ILE A 81 21.61 29.99 -1.56
N CYS A 82 20.70 30.15 -2.51
CA CYS A 82 20.80 31.21 -3.53
C CYS A 82 20.46 32.59 -2.92
N PRO A 83 21.32 33.62 -3.06
CA PRO A 83 21.08 34.93 -2.45
C PRO A 83 19.94 35.73 -3.10
N TYR A 84 19.49 35.36 -4.31
CA TYR A 84 18.45 36.09 -5.05
C TYR A 84 17.03 35.58 -4.79
N CYS A 85 16.87 34.30 -4.45
CA CYS A 85 15.57 33.65 -4.28
C CYS A 85 15.43 32.86 -2.96
N ASN A 86 16.49 32.76 -2.16
CA ASN A 86 16.58 32.00 -0.91
C ASN A 86 16.27 30.49 -1.00
N GLN A 87 16.25 29.92 -2.21
CA GLN A 87 16.08 28.47 -2.40
C GLN A 87 17.36 27.71 -2.07
N LYS A 88 17.21 26.48 -1.57
CA LYS A 88 18.31 25.53 -1.34
C LYS A 88 18.61 24.79 -2.64
N VAL A 89 19.84 24.94 -3.14
CA VAL A 89 20.31 24.41 -4.42
C VAL A 89 21.63 23.68 -4.18
N PRO A 90 21.86 22.48 -4.76
CA PRO A 90 23.13 21.79 -4.60
C PRO A 90 24.28 22.62 -5.21
N SER A 91 25.43 22.65 -4.54
CA SER A 91 26.52 23.60 -4.82
C SER A 91 27.11 23.47 -6.22
N ASN A 92 26.98 22.29 -6.86
CA ASN A 92 27.37 22.06 -8.24
C ASN A 92 26.41 22.65 -9.30
N GLU A 93 25.22 23.09 -8.90
CA GLU A 93 24.20 23.72 -9.75
C GLU A 93 23.92 25.20 -9.36
N LEU A 94 24.52 25.69 -8.26
CA LEU A 94 24.26 27.03 -7.72
C LEU A 94 24.59 28.16 -8.72
N ASP A 95 25.72 28.06 -9.43
CA ASP A 95 26.15 29.05 -10.42
C ASP A 95 25.18 29.12 -11.62
N GLU A 96 24.74 27.95 -12.12
CA GLU A 96 23.74 27.88 -13.20
C GLU A 96 22.36 28.37 -12.74
N HIS A 97 21.96 28.05 -11.51
CA HIS A 97 20.72 28.57 -10.93
C HIS A 97 20.75 30.11 -10.79
N ILE A 98 21.87 30.68 -10.34
CA ILE A 98 22.06 32.15 -10.30
C ILE A 98 22.02 32.73 -11.73
N ARG A 99 22.68 32.09 -12.70
CA ARG A 99 22.64 32.47 -14.12
C ARG A 99 21.21 32.51 -14.66
N ILE A 100 20.39 31.49 -14.37
CA ILE A 100 18.98 31.41 -14.78
C ILE A 100 18.13 32.52 -14.13
N GLU A 101 18.31 32.78 -12.83
CA GLU A 101 17.59 33.85 -12.12
C GLU A 101 17.94 35.27 -12.61
N LEU A 102 19.13 35.46 -13.21
CA LEU A 102 19.61 36.75 -13.74
C LEU A 102 19.35 36.94 -15.25
N LEU A 103 19.34 35.87 -16.06
CA LEU A 103 19.28 35.98 -17.52
C LEU A 103 17.91 36.39 -18.09
N ASP A 104 16.81 36.08 -17.40
CA ASP A 104 15.47 36.35 -17.91
C ASP A 104 14.49 36.79 -16.78
N PRO A 105 14.05 38.06 -16.76
CA PRO A 105 12.96 38.50 -15.88
C PRO A 105 11.57 38.22 -16.47
N ARG A 106 11.45 38.07 -17.80
CA ARG A 106 10.18 37.90 -18.52
C ARG A 106 9.62 36.49 -18.43
N TRP A 107 10.44 35.42 -18.35
CA TRP A 107 9.91 34.09 -18.04
C TRP A 107 9.37 34.04 -16.61
N LYS A 108 9.99 34.77 -15.67
CA LYS A 108 9.57 34.86 -14.26
C LYS A 108 8.21 35.55 -14.13
N GLU A 109 8.01 36.68 -14.83
CA GLU A 109 6.71 37.33 -14.97
C GLU A 109 5.66 36.42 -15.64
N GLN A 110 6.01 35.75 -16.74
CA GLN A 110 5.10 34.86 -17.46
C GLN A 110 4.70 33.63 -16.63
N ARG A 111 5.65 33.07 -15.89
CA ARG A 111 5.44 31.97 -14.95
C ARG A 111 4.55 32.42 -13.81
N ALA A 112 4.84 33.54 -13.14
CA ALA A 112 3.97 34.10 -12.10
C ALA A 112 2.56 34.40 -12.64
N LYS A 113 2.43 34.90 -13.86
CA LYS A 113 1.13 35.15 -14.53
C LYS A 113 0.42 33.86 -14.95
N ALA A 114 1.12 32.76 -15.20
CA ALA A 114 0.54 31.43 -15.41
C ALA A 114 0.10 30.80 -14.08
N GLU A 115 0.97 30.86 -13.07
CA GLU A 115 0.77 30.33 -11.72
C GLU A 115 -0.40 31.00 -11.01
N ALA A 116 -0.50 32.34 -11.09
CA ALA A 116 -1.67 33.09 -10.62
C ALA A 116 -2.95 32.72 -11.35
N ARG A 117 -2.89 32.44 -12.67
CA ARG A 117 -4.06 31.94 -13.43
C ARG A 117 -4.47 30.54 -12.96
N SER A 118 -3.53 29.62 -12.74
CA SER A 118 -3.85 28.29 -12.18
C SER A 118 -4.35 28.35 -10.74
N ALA A 119 -3.80 29.22 -9.89
CA ALA A 119 -4.20 29.36 -8.48
C ALA A 119 -5.57 30.04 -8.30
N THR A 120 -5.93 30.98 -9.18
CA THR A 120 -7.28 31.60 -9.22
C THR A 120 -8.32 30.72 -9.92
N THR A 121 -7.88 29.75 -10.72
CA THR A 121 -8.75 28.75 -11.35
C THR A 121 -9.22 27.74 -10.30
N ASN A 122 -10.31 28.10 -9.61
CA ASN A 122 -11.04 27.27 -8.63
C ASN A 122 -11.83 26.14 -9.32
N LEU A 123 -11.24 25.52 -10.34
CA LEU A 123 -11.88 24.54 -11.20
C LEU A 123 -11.52 23.13 -10.73
N SER A 124 -12.37 22.58 -9.86
CA SER A 124 -12.34 21.17 -9.46
C SER A 124 -12.29 20.27 -10.69
N THR A 125 -11.22 19.46 -10.80
CA THR A 125 -11.03 18.52 -11.91
C THR A 125 -12.14 17.46 -11.96
N VAL A 126 -12.68 17.09 -10.79
CA VAL A 126 -13.84 16.20 -10.64
C VAL A 126 -15.08 16.81 -11.28
N ASP A 127 -15.32 18.10 -11.07
CA ASP A 127 -16.50 18.78 -11.61
C ASP A 127 -16.37 19.08 -13.11
N VAL A 128 -15.15 19.28 -13.63
CA VAL A 128 -14.90 19.26 -15.08
C VAL A 128 -15.31 17.92 -15.66
N VAL A 129 -14.82 16.80 -15.10
CA VAL A 129 -15.13 15.44 -15.59
C VAL A 129 -16.63 15.15 -15.52
N ASN A 130 -17.30 15.53 -14.43
CA ASN A 130 -18.75 15.36 -14.29
C ASN A 130 -19.55 16.17 -15.32
N ASN A 131 -19.19 17.42 -15.58
CA ASN A 131 -19.87 18.24 -16.60
C ASN A 131 -19.54 17.78 -18.03
N LEU A 132 -18.30 17.34 -18.31
CA LEU A 132 -17.93 16.75 -19.59
C LEU A 132 -18.70 15.46 -19.87
N LYS A 133 -18.88 14.61 -18.85
CA LYS A 133 -19.70 13.39 -18.93
C LYS A 133 -21.17 13.72 -19.23
N ARG A 134 -21.75 14.72 -18.57
CA ARG A 134 -23.13 15.19 -18.85
C ARG A 134 -23.26 15.73 -20.28
N LEU A 135 -22.30 16.52 -20.75
CA LEU A 135 -22.27 17.05 -22.12
C LEU A 135 -22.15 15.92 -23.16
N ALA A 136 -21.30 14.92 -22.93
CA ALA A 136 -21.17 13.76 -23.80
C ALA A 136 -22.46 12.93 -23.86
N SER A 137 -23.13 12.70 -22.72
CA SER A 137 -24.44 12.03 -22.70
C SER A 137 -25.57 12.85 -23.35
N GLN A 138 -25.44 14.18 -23.42
CA GLN A 138 -26.42 15.05 -24.08
C GLN A 138 -26.15 15.26 -25.58
N ARG A 139 -24.92 15.01 -26.05
CA ARG A 139 -24.48 15.23 -27.44
C ARG A 139 -23.65 14.06 -27.95
N SER A 140 -24.21 12.85 -27.95
CA SER A 140 -23.60 11.64 -28.53
C SER A 140 -23.26 11.77 -30.02
N ASP A 141 -23.88 12.72 -30.72
CA ASP A 141 -23.57 13.17 -32.09
C ASP A 141 -22.18 13.84 -32.23
N VAL A 142 -21.69 14.51 -31.18
CA VAL A 142 -20.36 15.15 -31.16
C VAL A 142 -19.26 14.18 -30.72
N PHE A 143 -19.63 13.20 -29.90
CA PHE A 143 -18.72 12.20 -29.36
C PHE A 143 -18.98 10.87 -30.06
N ASP A 144 -18.54 10.82 -31.32
CA ASP A 144 -18.67 9.66 -32.21
C ASP A 144 -18.33 8.35 -31.47
N PRO A 145 -19.30 7.43 -31.31
CA PRO A 145 -19.06 6.09 -30.79
C PRO A 145 -18.42 5.21 -31.87
N SER A 146 -17.28 5.67 -32.43
CA SER A 146 -16.38 4.84 -33.22
C SER A 146 -16.22 3.51 -32.48
N PRO A 147 -16.46 2.36 -33.13
CA PRO A 147 -16.45 1.08 -32.45
C PRO A 147 -15.08 0.90 -31.80
N LEU A 148 -15.09 0.93 -30.47
CA LEU A 148 -13.91 0.59 -29.69
C LEU A 148 -13.58 -0.85 -30.04
N ASP A 149 -12.30 -1.13 -30.29
CA ASP A 149 -11.81 -2.49 -30.39
C ASP A 149 -12.41 -3.28 -29.21
N PRO A 150 -13.08 -4.44 -29.42
CA PRO A 150 -13.68 -5.21 -28.34
C PRO A 150 -12.67 -5.54 -27.22
N GLU A 151 -11.37 -5.53 -27.48
CA GLU A 151 -10.34 -5.61 -26.43
C GLU A 151 -10.28 -4.36 -25.54
N GLU A 152 -10.40 -3.14 -26.08
CA GLU A 152 -10.44 -1.89 -25.30
C GLU A 152 -11.79 -1.71 -24.57
N GLU A 153 -12.91 -2.15 -25.15
CA GLU A 153 -14.18 -2.17 -24.40
C GLU A 153 -14.15 -3.22 -23.28
N ALA A 154 -13.59 -4.42 -23.53
CA ALA A 154 -13.36 -5.41 -22.48
C ALA A 154 -12.41 -4.90 -21.39
N ARG A 155 -11.35 -4.16 -21.75
CA ARG A 155 -10.44 -3.49 -20.81
C ARG A 155 -11.18 -2.43 -19.98
N ARG A 156 -11.92 -1.53 -20.60
CA ARG A 156 -12.79 -0.55 -19.90
C ARG A 156 -13.78 -1.23 -18.96
N LYS A 157 -14.41 -2.33 -19.39
CA LYS A 157 -15.39 -3.08 -18.59
C LYS A 157 -14.75 -3.82 -17.41
N ARG A 158 -13.54 -4.36 -17.57
CA ARG A 158 -12.72 -4.91 -16.48
C ARG A 158 -12.39 -3.83 -15.45
N LEU A 159 -11.91 -2.66 -15.89
CA LEU A 159 -11.66 -1.50 -15.01
C LEU A 159 -12.93 -1.04 -14.27
N ALA A 160 -14.09 -1.04 -14.93
CA ALA A 160 -15.35 -0.61 -14.34
C ALA A 160 -15.99 -1.65 -13.38
N THR A 161 -15.67 -2.94 -13.55
CA THR A 161 -16.24 -4.04 -12.73
C THR A 161 -15.35 -4.41 -11.54
N GLY A 162 -14.09 -3.96 -11.51
CA GLY A 162 -13.21 -4.05 -10.32
C GLY A 162 -12.78 -5.47 -9.91
N LEU A 163 -12.97 -6.46 -10.78
CA LEU A 163 -12.71 -7.88 -10.48
C LEU A 163 -11.40 -8.35 -11.14
N GLU A 164 -10.41 -8.63 -10.29
CA GLU A 164 -9.32 -9.63 -10.43
C GLU A 164 -8.78 -9.93 -11.86
N GLY A 165 -7.51 -9.57 -12.13
CA GLY A 165 -6.81 -10.03 -13.34
C GLY A 165 -5.68 -9.12 -13.82
N SER A 166 -4.48 -9.27 -13.25
CA SER A 166 -3.27 -8.61 -13.76
C SER A 166 -2.72 -9.34 -15.00
N ALA A 167 -2.92 -8.76 -16.19
CA ALA A 167 -2.39 -9.27 -17.45
C ALA A 167 -2.08 -8.11 -18.42
N GLY A 168 -0.96 -7.43 -18.18
CA GLY A 168 -0.39 -6.41 -19.07
C GLY A 168 1.14 -6.37 -18.96
N PRO A 169 1.87 -5.77 -19.92
CA PRO A 169 3.33 -5.76 -19.91
C PRO A 169 3.93 -5.19 -18.62
N GLN A 170 4.89 -5.92 -18.05
CA GLN A 170 5.30 -5.76 -16.66
C GLN A 170 6.16 -4.50 -16.45
N HIS A 171 5.59 -3.46 -15.83
CA HIS A 171 6.35 -2.37 -15.22
C HIS A 171 6.79 -2.79 -13.80
N PRO A 172 8.10 -2.92 -13.49
CA PRO A 172 8.56 -3.57 -12.28
C PRO A 172 8.62 -2.64 -11.04
N ASN A 173 7.46 -2.13 -10.59
CA ASN A 173 7.23 -1.71 -9.18
C ASN A 173 5.76 -1.32 -8.91
N ALA A 174 5.01 -2.16 -8.18
CA ALA A 174 3.76 -1.78 -7.47
C ALA A 174 3.24 -2.90 -6.54
N ALA A 175 4.10 -3.50 -5.71
CA ALA A 175 3.66 -4.48 -4.70
C ALA A 175 3.51 -3.81 -3.32
N VAL A 176 2.30 -3.39 -2.97
CA VAL A 176 1.94 -2.96 -1.60
C VAL A 176 0.69 -3.73 -1.18
N GLN A 177 0.83 -4.55 -0.12
CA GLN A 177 -0.27 -5.31 0.46
C GLN A 177 -1.40 -4.38 0.93
N ASN A 178 -2.65 -4.80 0.73
CA ASN A 178 -3.81 -4.21 1.40
C ASN A 178 -4.23 -5.08 2.59
N PRO A 179 -4.08 -4.58 3.82
CA PRO A 179 -4.91 -5.05 4.94
C PRO A 179 -5.45 -3.89 5.79
N ASN A 180 -6.74 -3.56 5.65
CA ASN A 180 -7.72 -3.37 6.75
C ASN A 180 -8.97 -2.61 6.26
N PRO A 181 -10.19 -3.20 6.30
CA PRO A 181 -11.43 -2.48 5.98
C PRO A 181 -11.85 -1.53 7.12
N GLN A 182 -11.28 -0.32 7.16
CA GLN A 182 -11.77 0.76 8.03
C GLN A 182 -12.97 1.49 7.40
N SER A 183 -14.05 0.73 7.13
CA SER A 183 -15.37 1.29 6.79
C SER A 183 -16.14 1.72 8.05
N THR A 184 -15.44 2.28 9.04
CA THR A 184 -15.94 2.70 10.35
C THR A 184 -15.30 4.03 10.73
N ASN A 185 -16.03 5.14 10.88
CA ASN A 185 -17.44 5.38 10.58
C ASN A 185 -17.60 6.88 10.27
N ILE A 186 -17.95 7.24 9.04
CA ILE A 186 -17.97 8.65 8.59
C ILE A 186 -19.07 9.42 9.32
N GLU A 187 -20.23 8.80 9.53
CA GLU A 187 -21.33 9.33 10.34
C GLU A 187 -20.93 9.54 11.80
N ASP A 188 -20.05 8.74 12.39
CA ASP A 188 -19.55 8.99 13.76
C ASP A 188 -18.53 10.14 13.81
N GLN A 189 -17.68 10.31 12.78
CA GLN A 189 -16.88 11.53 12.65
C GLN A 189 -17.78 12.77 12.55
N LEU A 190 -18.84 12.72 11.75
CA LEU A 190 -19.81 13.81 11.62
C LEU A 190 -20.51 14.12 12.95
N LYS A 191 -20.95 13.10 13.70
CA LYS A 191 -21.52 13.26 15.05
C LYS A 191 -20.52 13.88 16.02
N HIS A 192 -19.26 13.48 16.00
CA HIS A 192 -18.23 14.02 16.89
C HIS A 192 -17.98 15.52 16.61
N ILE A 193 -17.89 15.91 15.33
CA ILE A 193 -17.76 17.33 14.94
C ILE A 193 -19.00 18.13 15.39
N HIS A 194 -20.21 17.59 15.23
CA HIS A 194 -21.45 18.22 15.73
C HIS A 194 -21.53 18.31 17.26
N GLN A 195 -20.91 17.39 18.01
CA GLN A 195 -20.83 17.48 19.48
C GLN A 195 -19.85 18.56 19.94
N LEU A 196 -18.72 18.70 19.26
CA LEU A 196 -17.74 19.77 19.54
C LEU A 196 -18.31 21.16 19.22
N ALA A 197 -19.08 21.29 18.13
CA ALA A 197 -19.70 22.54 17.71
C ALA A 197 -20.95 22.96 18.52
N LYS A 198 -21.32 22.22 19.58
CA LYS A 198 -22.49 22.48 20.43
C LYS A 198 -22.11 22.74 21.90
N LYS A 199 -20.90 23.25 22.12
CA LYS A 199 -20.33 23.58 23.43
C LYS A 199 -19.84 25.03 23.45
#